data_AF-A0A7J5E7I3-F1
#
_entry.id   AF-A0A7J5E7I3-F1
#
_cell.length_a   1.000
_cell.length_b   1.000
_cell.length_c   1.000
_cell.angle_alpha   90.00
_cell.angle_beta   90.00
_cell.angle_gamma   90.00
#
_symmetry.space_group_name_H-M   'P 1'
#
loop_
_entity.id
_entity.type
_entity.pdbx_description
1 polymer ?
#
loop_
_entity_poly.entity_id
_entity_poly.type
_entity_poly.pdbx_seq_one_letter_code
_entity_poly.pdbx_strand_id
1 'polypeptide(L)'
;SLSTTGGDVNFRNDVNGNIDINSSAGDITMANVSGKLLLNTQGGDIRLRDVNGDLDINTQGGEIRVGKITGKTARVNTQGGDISITRIGSDAKVKTYGGEIRIGDIDGNADVTTYGGDVELGNVGGSVKMETYGGNLSLQSANGEVDASTYAGDIDLKNVKGSVRAKTNAGNINAELYPSGKNRSILKTSNGEITLYLPENAKANIDASIQVRGWWKEMKDEFYIKSDFTGGANKFNDDEKEITANYTLNGGGEKITISTFNSNIKIRKIRSGK
;
A
#
# COMPACT_ATOMS: atom_id res chain seq x y z
N SER A 1 -26.70 -0.57 23.62
CA SER A 1 -26.75 0.42 22.54
C SER A 1 -26.88 1.81 23.14
N LEU A 2 -26.28 2.81 22.51
CA LEU A 2 -26.33 4.22 22.89
C LEU A 2 -26.61 5.06 21.64
N SER A 3 -27.45 6.08 21.77
CA SER A 3 -27.74 7.02 20.69
C SER A 3 -27.64 8.45 21.18
N THR A 4 -27.01 9.34 20.42
CA THR A 4 -26.89 10.78 20.72
C THR A 4 -26.99 11.61 19.43
N THR A 5 -27.52 12.82 19.54
CA THR A 5 -27.69 13.72 18.38
C THR A 5 -26.55 14.73 18.26
N GLY A 6 -25.69 14.88 19.28
CA GLY A 6 -24.62 15.88 19.23
C GLY A 6 -23.78 16.05 20.50
N GLY A 7 -24.11 15.34 21.58
CA GLY A 7 -23.26 15.33 22.77
C GLY A 7 -22.11 14.33 22.63
N ASP A 8 -20.93 14.71 23.10
CA ASP A 8 -19.76 13.84 23.14
C ASP A 8 -20.04 12.55 23.91
N VAL A 9 -19.52 11.44 23.39
CA VAL A 9 -19.58 10.13 24.03
C VAL A 9 -18.23 9.84 24.67
N ASN A 10 -18.18 9.95 26.00
CA ASN A 10 -16.94 9.82 26.76
C ASN A 10 -16.99 8.63 27.72
N PHE A 11 -16.33 7.52 27.36
CA PHE A 11 -16.11 6.39 28.25
C PHE A 11 -14.67 6.41 28.79
N ARG A 12 -14.50 7.01 29.98
CA ARG A 12 -13.19 7.15 30.64
C ARG A 12 -12.67 5.86 31.27
N ASN A 13 -13.57 4.93 31.60
CA ASN A 13 -13.24 3.63 32.17
C ASN A 13 -13.31 2.55 31.10
N ASP A 14 -12.65 1.43 31.36
CA ASP A 14 -12.72 0.25 30.52
C ASP A 14 -14.17 -0.26 30.45
N VAL A 15 -14.61 -0.60 29.24
CA VAL A 15 -15.97 -1.08 28.98
C VAL A 15 -15.92 -2.54 28.57
N ASN A 16 -16.70 -3.38 29.25
CA ASN A 16 -16.83 -4.80 28.94
C ASN A 16 -18.21 -5.08 28.33
N GLY A 17 -18.22 -5.80 27.20
CA GLY A 17 -19.43 -6.17 26.48
C GLY A 17 -19.50 -5.56 25.07
N ASN A 18 -20.54 -5.94 24.34
CA ASN A 18 -20.77 -5.44 22.99
C ASN A 18 -21.39 -4.03 23.05
N ILE A 19 -20.83 -3.11 22.26
CA ILE A 19 -21.22 -1.70 22.23
C ILE A 19 -21.67 -1.36 20.82
N ASP A 20 -22.79 -0.65 20.76
CA ASP A 20 -23.37 -0.12 19.53
C ASP A 20 -23.71 1.35 19.81
N ILE A 21 -23.00 2.26 19.14
CA ILE A 21 -23.16 3.71 19.28
C ILE A 21 -23.60 4.27 17.93
N ASN A 22 -24.73 4.98 17.95
CA ASN A 22 -25.22 5.76 16.82
C ASN A 22 -25.22 7.23 17.21
N SER A 23 -24.39 8.03 16.56
CA SER A 23 -24.27 9.46 16.81
C SER A 23 -24.60 10.28 15.56
N SER A 24 -25.18 11.46 15.72
CA SER A 24 -25.26 12.43 14.62
C SER A 24 -24.06 13.38 14.61
N ALA A 25 -23.49 13.71 15.77
CA ALA A 25 -22.32 14.59 15.88
C ALA A 25 -21.67 14.44 17.27
N GLY A 26 -20.51 15.07 17.47
CA GLY A 26 -19.78 15.06 18.73
C GLY A 26 -18.70 13.99 18.78
N ASP A 27 -17.69 14.23 19.60
CA ASP A 27 -16.50 13.37 19.68
C ASP A 27 -16.81 12.09 20.45
N ILE A 28 -16.24 10.97 19.99
CA ILE A 28 -16.34 9.68 20.65
C ILE A 28 -14.96 9.34 21.19
N THR A 29 -14.82 9.40 22.52
CA THR A 29 -13.59 8.98 23.21
C THR A 29 -13.87 7.79 24.10
N MET A 30 -13.13 6.69 23.90
CA MET A 30 -13.24 5.47 24.69
C MET A 30 -11.85 5.00 25.14
N ALA A 31 -11.76 4.53 26.39
CA ALA A 31 -10.60 3.85 26.93
C ALA A 31 -10.43 2.44 26.31
N ASN A 32 -10.32 1.38 27.11
CA ASN A 32 -10.37 0.03 26.55
C ASN A 32 -11.81 -0.41 26.31
N VAL A 33 -12.05 -1.13 25.21
CA VAL A 33 -13.28 -1.86 24.98
C VAL A 33 -12.96 -3.35 24.86
N SER A 34 -13.60 -4.18 25.68
CA SER A 34 -13.51 -5.64 25.59
C SER A 34 -14.83 -6.21 25.10
N GLY A 35 -14.90 -6.55 23.81
CA GLY A 35 -16.12 -6.94 23.12
C GLY A 35 -16.24 -6.29 21.75
N LYS A 36 -17.32 -6.62 21.02
CA LYS A 36 -17.58 -6.05 19.70
C LYS A 36 -17.97 -4.57 19.82
N LEU A 37 -17.34 -3.71 19.03
CA LEU A 37 -17.63 -2.28 18.95
C LEU A 37 -18.17 -1.92 17.57
N LEU A 38 -19.39 -1.40 17.53
CA LEU A 38 -20.04 -0.82 16.37
C LEU A 38 -20.21 0.68 16.59
N LEU A 39 -19.61 1.50 15.74
CA LEU A 39 -19.74 2.96 15.76
C LEU A 39 -20.29 3.45 14.42
N ASN A 40 -21.44 4.11 14.46
CA ASN A 40 -21.97 4.86 13.32
C ASN A 40 -22.10 6.33 13.72
N THR A 41 -21.43 7.24 13.02
CA THR A 41 -21.61 8.69 13.23
C THR A 41 -21.70 9.48 11.93
N GLN A 42 -22.28 10.68 11.95
CA GLN A 42 -22.21 11.60 10.81
C GLN A 42 -21.00 12.56 10.92
N GLY A 43 -20.35 12.64 12.08
CA GLY A 43 -19.18 13.48 12.27
C GLY A 43 -18.65 13.42 13.69
N GLY A 44 -17.57 14.17 13.94
CA GLY A 44 -16.83 14.16 15.20
C GLY A 44 -15.65 13.21 15.17
N ASP A 45 -14.62 13.51 15.96
CA ASP A 45 -13.43 12.69 16.04
C ASP A 45 -13.70 11.43 16.86
N ILE A 46 -13.10 10.32 16.43
CA ILE A 46 -13.17 9.04 17.12
C ILE A 46 -11.79 8.72 17.68
N ARG A 47 -11.68 8.62 19.00
CA ARG A 47 -10.46 8.25 19.72
C ARG A 47 -10.71 7.02 20.57
N LEU A 48 -10.18 5.89 20.13
CA LEU A 48 -10.27 4.61 20.84
C LEU A 48 -8.87 4.22 21.32
N ARG A 49 -8.69 4.00 22.63
CA ARG A 49 -7.39 3.56 23.13
C ARG A 49 -7.06 2.15 22.64
N ASP A 50 -7.81 1.14 23.06
CA ASP A 50 -7.64 -0.24 22.56
C ASP A 50 -9.01 -0.93 22.47
N VAL A 51 -9.18 -1.80 21.47
CA VAL A 51 -10.39 -2.61 21.24
C VAL A 51 -9.99 -4.08 21.25
N ASN A 52 -10.24 -4.74 22.38
CA ASN A 52 -10.09 -6.19 22.56
C ASN A 52 -11.34 -6.93 22.03
N GLY A 53 -11.59 -6.81 20.72
CA GLY A 53 -12.75 -7.39 20.05
C GLY A 53 -12.91 -6.87 18.62
N ASP A 54 -13.99 -7.29 17.95
CA ASP A 54 -14.27 -6.86 16.57
C ASP A 54 -14.61 -5.38 16.53
N LEU A 55 -14.12 -4.67 15.50
CA LEU A 55 -14.37 -3.25 15.29
C LEU A 55 -15.06 -3.01 13.95
N ASP A 56 -16.14 -2.23 13.97
CA ASP A 56 -16.78 -1.66 12.79
C ASP A 56 -17.08 -0.17 13.03
N ILE A 57 -16.40 0.70 12.29
CA ILE A 57 -16.61 2.15 12.34
C ILE A 57 -17.09 2.63 10.98
N ASN A 58 -18.19 3.38 10.97
CA ASN A 58 -18.69 4.10 9.81
C ASN A 58 -18.95 5.55 10.20
N THR A 59 -18.25 6.50 9.56
CA THR A 59 -18.49 7.93 9.74
C THR A 59 -18.58 8.69 8.41
N GLN A 60 -19.27 9.84 8.39
CA GLN A 60 -19.18 10.77 7.25
C GLN A 60 -18.01 11.76 7.40
N GLY A 61 -17.45 11.91 8.59
CA GLY A 61 -16.41 12.90 8.83
C GLY A 61 -15.71 12.72 10.18
N GLY A 62 -14.53 13.33 10.30
CA GLY A 62 -13.75 13.34 11.55
C GLY A 62 -12.57 12.40 11.51
N GLU A 63 -11.57 12.71 12.33
CA GLU A 63 -10.37 11.90 12.43
C GLU A 63 -10.63 10.64 13.25
N ILE A 64 -10.10 9.51 12.79
CA ILE A 64 -10.19 8.24 13.50
C ILE A 64 -8.81 7.84 14.01
N ARG A 65 -8.65 7.82 15.33
CA ARG A 65 -7.47 7.27 16.00
C ARG A 65 -7.85 6.03 16.81
N VAL A 66 -7.19 4.92 16.52
CA VAL A 66 -7.34 3.66 17.26
C VAL A 66 -5.95 3.15 17.66
N GLY A 67 -5.77 2.72 18.91
CA GLY A 67 -4.55 1.99 19.29
C GLY A 67 -4.55 0.59 18.69
N LYS A 68 -4.78 -0.43 19.53
CA LYS A 68 -4.74 -1.83 19.10
C LYS A 68 -6.14 -2.41 18.93
N ILE A 69 -6.31 -3.25 17.90
CA ILE A 69 -7.52 -4.03 17.66
C ILE A 69 -7.14 -5.50 17.68
N THR A 70 -7.74 -6.31 18.56
CA THR A 70 -7.43 -7.75 18.69
C THR A 70 -8.59 -8.68 18.32
N GLY A 71 -9.66 -8.14 17.74
CA GLY A 71 -10.77 -8.92 17.20
C GLY A 71 -10.38 -9.75 15.97
N LYS A 72 -11.35 -10.47 15.42
CA LYS A 72 -11.19 -11.22 14.16
C LYS A 72 -11.37 -10.33 12.93
N THR A 73 -12.03 -9.19 13.08
CA THR A 73 -12.24 -8.24 11.98
C THR A 73 -12.08 -6.80 12.44
N ALA A 74 -11.42 -5.98 11.62
CA ALA A 74 -11.39 -4.53 11.74
C ALA A 74 -11.90 -3.90 10.44
N ARG A 75 -13.06 -3.21 10.52
CA ARG A 75 -13.60 -2.39 9.43
C ARG A 75 -13.68 -0.94 9.87
N VAL A 76 -13.07 -0.05 9.10
CA VAL A 76 -13.06 1.38 9.41
C VAL A 76 -13.32 2.15 8.12
N ASN A 77 -14.44 2.85 8.06
CA ASN A 77 -14.85 3.64 6.90
C ASN A 77 -15.14 5.09 7.32
N THR A 78 -14.58 6.05 6.60
CA THR A 78 -14.98 7.46 6.69
C THR A 78 -15.17 8.08 5.30
N GLN A 79 -16.05 9.08 5.16
CA GLN A 79 -16.08 9.92 3.95
C GLN A 79 -15.03 11.03 4.00
N GLY A 80 -14.53 11.40 5.17
CA GLY A 80 -13.51 12.43 5.30
C GLY A 80 -12.83 12.43 6.66
N GLY A 81 -11.53 12.67 6.67
CA GLY A 81 -10.68 12.62 7.85
C GLY A 81 -9.61 11.53 7.74
N ASP A 82 -8.53 11.75 8.49
CA ASP A 82 -7.41 10.84 8.56
C ASP A 82 -7.75 9.63 9.43
N ILE A 83 -7.14 8.49 9.11
CA ILE A 83 -7.26 7.26 9.87
C ILE A 83 -5.87 6.86 10.37
N SER A 84 -5.69 6.78 11.67
CA SER A 84 -4.48 6.29 12.31
C SER A 84 -4.80 5.10 13.21
N ILE A 85 -4.22 3.93 12.89
CA ILE A 85 -4.39 2.70 13.66
C ILE A 85 -3.02 2.15 14.05
N THR A 86 -2.78 1.91 15.34
CA THR A 86 -1.45 1.43 15.77
C THR A 86 -1.20 -0.01 15.36
N ARG A 87 -2.18 -0.91 15.57
CA ARG A 87 -2.05 -2.33 15.19
C ARG A 87 -3.40 -3.02 15.02
N ILE A 88 -3.49 -3.90 14.03
CA ILE A 88 -4.64 -4.77 13.77
C ILE A 88 -4.19 -6.23 13.87
N GLY A 89 -4.73 -6.96 14.83
CA GLY A 89 -4.40 -8.38 15.08
C GLY A 89 -5.06 -9.38 14.13
N SER A 90 -5.65 -8.90 13.04
CA SER A 90 -6.47 -9.68 12.10
C SER A 90 -6.42 -9.08 10.70
N ASP A 91 -7.35 -9.52 9.83
CA ASP A 91 -7.61 -8.84 8.57
C ASP A 91 -8.13 -7.41 8.80
N ALA A 92 -7.70 -6.49 7.96
CA ALA A 92 -8.03 -5.08 7.98
C ALA A 92 -8.74 -4.66 6.69
N LYS A 93 -9.86 -3.96 6.83
CA LYS A 93 -10.52 -3.25 5.73
C LYS A 93 -10.72 -1.80 6.11
N VAL A 94 -9.94 -0.90 5.52
CA VAL A 94 -9.89 0.51 5.91
C VAL A 94 -10.09 1.41 4.70
N LYS A 95 -11.07 2.30 4.78
CA LYS A 95 -11.42 3.20 3.68
C LYS A 95 -11.64 4.63 4.15
N THR A 96 -11.06 5.59 3.45
CA THR A 96 -11.45 7.01 3.52
C THR A 96 -11.73 7.57 2.12
N TYR A 97 -12.60 8.57 1.99
CA TYR A 97 -12.73 9.33 0.74
C TYR A 97 -11.85 10.60 0.72
N GLY A 98 -11.45 11.11 1.89
CA GLY A 98 -10.53 12.23 1.99
C GLY A 98 -9.70 12.13 3.25
N GLY A 99 -8.38 12.22 3.13
CA GLY A 99 -7.44 12.07 4.24
C GLY A 99 -6.43 10.94 4.02
N GLU A 100 -5.48 10.89 4.94
CA GLU A 100 -4.38 9.93 4.97
C GLU A 100 -4.78 8.68 5.77
N ILE A 101 -4.24 7.52 5.40
CA ILE A 101 -4.38 6.30 6.20
C ILE A 101 -2.99 5.86 6.66
N ARG A 102 -2.78 5.80 7.97
CA ARG A 102 -1.59 5.24 8.60
C ARG A 102 -1.95 4.05 9.47
N ILE A 103 -1.41 2.88 9.16
CA ILE A 103 -1.59 1.66 9.97
C ILE A 103 -0.20 1.10 10.29
N GLY A 104 0.09 0.87 11.57
CA GLY A 104 1.35 0.29 12.02
C GLY A 104 1.50 -1.16 11.56
N ASP A 105 1.08 -2.13 12.37
CA ASP A 105 1.16 -3.55 11.97
C ASP A 105 -0.23 -4.15 11.71
N ILE A 106 -0.31 -5.07 10.74
CA ILE A 106 -1.50 -5.85 10.42
C ILE A 106 -1.11 -7.33 10.39
N ASP A 107 -1.66 -8.14 11.28
CA ASP A 107 -1.30 -9.57 11.36
C ASP A 107 -1.90 -10.42 10.24
N GLY A 108 -3.04 -9.97 9.68
CA GLY A 108 -3.72 -10.62 8.56
C GLY A 108 -3.47 -9.94 7.21
N ASN A 109 -4.51 -9.97 6.36
CA ASN A 109 -4.55 -9.28 5.07
C ASN A 109 -5.00 -7.82 5.23
N ALA A 110 -4.62 -6.97 4.28
CA ALA A 110 -4.99 -5.56 4.26
C ALA A 110 -5.72 -5.20 2.95
N ASP A 111 -6.89 -4.58 3.06
CA ASP A 111 -7.63 -3.92 1.97
C ASP A 111 -7.82 -2.45 2.35
N VAL A 112 -6.96 -1.58 1.83
CA VAL A 112 -6.83 -0.18 2.25
C VAL A 112 -7.03 0.75 1.07
N THR A 113 -7.93 1.72 1.18
CA THR A 113 -8.22 2.64 0.09
C THR A 113 -8.46 4.06 0.61
N THR A 114 -7.78 5.03 0.02
CA THR A 114 -8.13 6.45 0.13
C THR A 114 -8.35 7.05 -1.26
N TYR A 115 -9.02 8.19 -1.39
CA TYR A 115 -9.07 8.93 -2.65
C TYR A 115 -8.29 10.25 -2.59
N GLY A 116 -7.92 10.73 -1.40
CA GLY A 116 -7.41 12.09 -1.23
C GLY A 116 -6.00 12.21 -0.64
N GLY A 117 -5.46 11.15 -0.02
CA GLY A 117 -4.20 11.24 0.73
C GLY A 117 -3.28 10.04 0.57
N ASP A 118 -2.24 10.01 1.39
CA ASP A 118 -1.24 8.95 1.40
C ASP A 118 -1.74 7.71 2.15
N VAL A 119 -1.21 6.54 1.79
CA VAL A 119 -1.40 5.29 2.54
C VAL A 119 -0.04 4.79 3.02
N GLU A 120 0.12 4.68 4.34
CA GLU A 120 1.30 4.14 4.99
C GLU A 120 0.93 2.90 5.80
N LEU A 121 1.51 1.77 5.44
CA LEU A 121 1.37 0.49 6.13
C LEU A 121 2.75 0.03 6.64
N GLY A 122 2.84 -0.38 7.90
CA GLY A 122 4.02 -1.03 8.44
C GLY A 122 4.10 -2.50 7.99
N ASN A 123 4.15 -3.44 8.93
CA ASN A 123 4.31 -4.86 8.59
C ASN A 123 2.95 -5.53 8.37
N VAL A 124 2.79 -6.21 7.25
CA VAL A 124 1.58 -6.97 6.92
C VAL A 124 1.87 -8.47 6.85
N GLY A 125 1.17 -9.24 7.69
CA GLY A 125 1.33 -10.68 7.82
C GLY A 125 0.81 -11.49 6.64
N GLY A 126 -0.11 -10.93 5.85
CA GLY A 126 -0.72 -11.53 4.67
C GLY A 126 -0.54 -10.72 3.39
N SER A 127 -1.55 -10.76 2.52
CA SER A 127 -1.60 -10.00 1.27
C SER A 127 -2.11 -8.58 1.47
N VAL A 128 -1.67 -7.65 0.62
CA VAL A 128 -2.00 -6.23 0.66
C VAL A 128 -2.68 -5.81 -0.64
N LYS A 129 -3.82 -5.15 -0.52
CA LYS A 129 -4.36 -4.27 -1.55
C LYS A 129 -4.36 -2.86 -1.00
N MET A 130 -3.64 -1.95 -1.64
CA MET A 130 -3.58 -0.54 -1.25
C MET A 130 -3.80 0.37 -2.46
N GLU A 131 -4.73 1.31 -2.34
CA GLU A 131 -5.13 2.18 -3.43
C GLU A 131 -5.27 3.64 -2.95
N THR A 132 -4.75 4.57 -3.76
CA THR A 132 -5.05 6.00 -3.64
C THR A 132 -5.24 6.63 -5.02
N TYR A 133 -5.72 7.87 -5.09
CA TYR A 133 -5.80 8.60 -6.35
C TYR A 133 -4.75 9.72 -6.43
N GLY A 134 -4.55 10.47 -5.33
CA GLY A 134 -3.65 11.63 -5.33
C GLY A 134 -2.41 11.52 -4.44
N GLY A 135 -2.25 10.42 -3.70
CA GLY A 135 -1.20 10.28 -2.70
C GLY A 135 -0.15 9.22 -3.01
N ASN A 136 0.84 9.15 -2.14
CA ASN A 136 1.87 8.13 -2.12
C ASN A 136 1.39 6.85 -1.43
N LEU A 137 1.98 5.73 -1.82
CA LEU A 137 1.75 4.42 -1.21
C LEU A 137 3.06 3.92 -0.62
N SER A 138 3.08 3.67 0.69
CA SER A 138 4.26 3.17 1.42
C SER A 138 3.92 1.90 2.19
N LEU A 139 4.74 0.86 2.01
CA LEU A 139 4.60 -0.44 2.67
C LEU A 139 5.96 -0.91 3.20
N GLN A 140 6.07 -1.20 4.51
CA GLN A 140 7.34 -1.65 5.10
C GLN A 140 7.65 -3.14 4.88
N SER A 141 6.64 -4.01 4.96
CA SER A 141 6.78 -5.43 4.61
C SER A 141 5.44 -6.10 4.32
N ALA A 142 5.46 -7.11 3.45
CA ALA A 142 4.33 -8.03 3.25
C ALA A 142 4.83 -9.47 3.07
N ASN A 143 4.23 -10.42 3.78
CA ASN A 143 4.51 -11.84 3.58
C ASN A 143 3.72 -12.43 2.39
N GLY A 144 2.64 -11.78 1.96
CA GLY A 144 1.80 -12.19 0.83
C GLY A 144 2.00 -11.36 -0.44
N GLU A 145 1.00 -11.42 -1.32
CA GLU A 145 0.96 -10.64 -2.57
C GLU A 145 0.60 -9.17 -2.30
N VAL A 146 1.10 -8.26 -3.13
CA VAL A 146 0.83 -6.83 -3.03
C VAL A 146 0.24 -6.31 -4.33
N ASP A 147 -0.96 -5.72 -4.28
CA ASP A 147 -1.54 -4.90 -5.35
C ASP A 147 -1.60 -3.44 -4.87
N ALA A 148 -0.70 -2.61 -5.41
CA ALA A 148 -0.55 -1.21 -5.05
C ALA A 148 -0.83 -0.33 -6.28
N SER A 149 -1.83 0.54 -6.19
CA SER A 149 -2.23 1.40 -7.31
C SER A 149 -2.48 2.84 -6.89
N THR A 150 -1.83 3.79 -7.53
CA THR A 150 -2.15 5.22 -7.42
C THR A 150 -2.35 5.87 -8.79
N TYR A 151 -3.08 6.98 -8.89
CA TYR A 151 -3.14 7.74 -10.13
C TYR A 151 -1.97 8.73 -10.20
N ALA A 152 -1.74 9.48 -9.11
CA ALA A 152 -0.60 10.36 -8.95
C ALA A 152 0.04 10.12 -7.58
N GLY A 153 1.36 9.97 -7.56
CA GLY A 153 2.13 9.69 -6.36
C GLY A 153 3.12 8.54 -6.56
N ASP A 154 4.10 8.49 -5.67
CA ASP A 154 5.12 7.47 -5.64
C ASP A 154 4.62 6.21 -4.92
N ILE A 155 5.16 5.07 -5.33
CA ILE A 155 4.92 3.77 -4.68
C ILE A 155 6.26 3.28 -4.12
N ASP A 156 6.36 3.12 -2.80
CA ASP A 156 7.52 2.55 -2.08
C ASP A 156 7.08 1.26 -1.37
N LEU A 157 7.53 0.12 -1.88
CA LEU A 157 7.24 -1.21 -1.34
C LEU A 157 8.53 -1.84 -0.84
N LYS A 158 8.59 -2.20 0.43
CA LYS A 158 9.75 -2.85 1.05
C LYS A 158 9.44 -4.28 1.44
N ASN A 159 10.47 -5.13 1.43
CA ASN A 159 10.44 -6.50 1.98
C ASN A 159 9.23 -7.34 1.55
N VAL A 160 8.85 -7.33 0.27
CA VAL A 160 7.70 -8.11 -0.22
C VAL A 160 8.15 -9.54 -0.55
N LYS A 161 7.57 -10.54 0.12
CA LYS A 161 7.90 -11.97 -0.07
C LYS A 161 6.99 -12.71 -1.06
N GLY A 162 5.84 -12.12 -1.41
CA GLY A 162 4.97 -12.59 -2.49
C GLY A 162 5.26 -11.88 -3.81
N SER A 163 4.30 -11.86 -4.73
CA SER A 163 4.39 -11.09 -5.97
C SER A 163 3.89 -9.66 -5.79
N VAL A 164 4.39 -8.75 -6.64
CA VAL A 164 4.03 -7.32 -6.64
C VAL A 164 3.31 -6.96 -7.93
N ARG A 165 2.17 -6.29 -7.81
CA ARG A 165 1.52 -5.51 -8.87
C ARG A 165 1.50 -4.05 -8.44
N ALA A 166 2.44 -3.25 -8.93
CA ALA A 166 2.56 -1.83 -8.61
C ALA A 166 2.24 -0.98 -9.85
N LYS A 167 1.31 -0.03 -9.73
CA LYS A 167 0.87 0.83 -10.84
C LYS A 167 0.69 2.28 -10.43
N THR A 168 1.35 3.20 -11.12
CA THR A 168 1.08 4.65 -11.03
C THR A 168 0.99 5.29 -12.41
N ASN A 169 0.29 6.41 -12.59
CA ASN A 169 0.36 7.15 -13.87
C ASN A 169 1.42 8.24 -13.82
N ALA A 170 1.60 8.87 -12.68
CA ALA A 170 2.60 9.91 -12.46
C ALA A 170 3.27 9.68 -11.12
N GLY A 171 4.51 9.21 -11.14
CA GLY A 171 5.26 8.86 -9.94
C GLY A 171 6.23 7.72 -10.17
N ASN A 172 7.20 7.64 -9.27
CA ASN A 172 8.21 6.61 -9.25
C ASN A 172 7.68 5.35 -8.56
N ILE A 173 8.24 4.20 -8.92
CA ILE A 173 8.01 2.95 -8.22
C ILE A 173 9.34 2.43 -7.68
N ASN A 174 9.45 2.33 -6.37
CA ASN A 174 10.53 1.64 -5.68
C ASN A 174 9.95 0.35 -5.09
N ALA A 175 10.49 -0.80 -5.46
CA ALA A 175 10.01 -2.08 -4.96
C ALA A 175 11.16 -3.01 -4.58
N GLU A 176 11.23 -3.38 -3.31
CA GLU A 176 12.10 -4.43 -2.81
C GLU A 176 11.34 -5.76 -2.74
N LEU A 177 11.68 -6.65 -3.67
CA LEU A 177 10.98 -7.90 -3.91
C LEU A 177 11.90 -9.08 -3.60
N TYR A 178 11.37 -10.07 -2.89
CA TYR A 178 11.98 -11.37 -2.62
C TYR A 178 11.18 -12.42 -3.39
N PRO A 179 11.55 -12.71 -4.66
CA PRO A 179 10.72 -13.53 -5.54
C PRO A 179 10.54 -14.95 -5.00
N SER A 180 9.29 -15.43 -4.99
CA SER A 180 8.94 -16.75 -4.47
C SER A 180 8.89 -17.84 -5.55
N GLY A 181 8.88 -17.43 -6.83
CA GLY A 181 8.83 -18.34 -7.98
C GLY A 181 7.42 -18.80 -8.36
N LYS A 182 6.38 -18.43 -7.62
CA LYS A 182 5.01 -18.96 -7.79
C LYS A 182 4.12 -18.12 -8.71
N ASN A 183 4.33 -16.81 -8.73
CA ASN A 183 3.45 -15.83 -9.38
C ASN A 183 4.21 -14.94 -10.37
N ARG A 184 3.51 -13.95 -10.93
CA ARG A 184 4.09 -12.91 -11.78
C ARG A 184 4.04 -11.56 -11.09
N SER A 185 5.14 -10.83 -11.14
CA SER A 185 5.22 -9.44 -10.71
C SER A 185 5.15 -8.47 -11.88
N ILE A 186 4.46 -7.35 -11.69
CA ILE A 186 4.24 -6.29 -12.69
C ILE A 186 4.46 -4.95 -12.03
N LEU A 187 5.41 -4.17 -12.53
CA LEU A 187 5.65 -2.79 -12.12
C LEU A 187 5.44 -1.89 -13.33
N LYS A 188 4.54 -0.92 -13.24
CA LYS A 188 4.21 -0.05 -14.36
C LYS A 188 3.98 1.38 -13.92
N THR A 189 4.70 2.32 -14.51
CA THR A 189 4.36 3.74 -14.42
C THR A 189 4.16 4.32 -15.82
N SER A 190 3.41 5.42 -15.95
CA SER A 190 3.36 6.13 -17.23
C SER A 190 4.43 7.22 -17.30
N ASN A 191 4.67 7.94 -16.20
CA ASN A 191 5.72 8.95 -16.11
C ASN A 191 6.41 8.81 -14.77
N GLY A 192 7.60 8.22 -14.77
CA GLY A 192 8.38 8.01 -13.57
C GLY A 192 9.43 6.91 -13.73
N GLU A 193 10.42 6.96 -12.86
CA GLU A 193 11.46 5.95 -12.78
C GLU A 193 10.93 4.73 -12.02
N ILE A 194 11.31 3.55 -12.48
CA ILE A 194 11.08 2.31 -11.73
C ILE A 194 12.42 1.78 -11.24
N THR A 195 12.55 1.61 -9.92
CA THR A 195 13.66 0.88 -9.31
C THR A 195 13.16 -0.39 -8.65
N LEU A 196 13.60 -1.53 -9.19
CA LEU A 196 13.38 -2.85 -8.61
C LEU A 196 14.63 -3.28 -7.84
N TYR A 197 14.49 -3.63 -6.57
CA TYR A 197 15.54 -4.21 -5.74
C TYR A 197 15.28 -5.70 -5.55
N LEU A 198 16.32 -6.52 -5.76
CA LEU A 198 16.28 -7.98 -5.63
C LEU A 198 17.47 -8.50 -4.81
N PRO A 199 17.30 -9.61 -4.07
CA PRO A 199 18.44 -10.33 -3.48
C PRO A 199 19.45 -10.76 -4.55
N GLU A 200 20.74 -10.79 -4.21
CA GLU A 200 21.78 -11.22 -5.16
C GLU A 200 21.57 -12.64 -5.70
N ASN A 201 21.01 -13.52 -4.88
CA ASN A 201 20.67 -14.90 -5.21
C ASN A 201 19.25 -15.09 -5.77
N ALA A 202 18.52 -14.01 -6.09
CA ALA A 202 17.16 -14.09 -6.60
C ALA A 202 17.06 -14.87 -7.92
N LYS A 203 16.06 -15.73 -8.03
CA LYS A 203 15.74 -16.53 -9.22
C LYS A 203 14.55 -15.91 -9.95
N ALA A 204 14.80 -15.23 -11.07
CA ALA A 204 13.77 -14.48 -11.78
C ALA A 204 14.07 -14.33 -13.27
N ASN A 205 13.00 -14.14 -14.05
CA ASN A 205 13.06 -13.70 -15.44
C ASN A 205 12.46 -12.30 -15.53
N ILE A 206 13.27 -11.31 -15.88
CA ILE A 206 12.87 -9.91 -15.93
C ILE A 206 12.76 -9.46 -17.39
N ASP A 207 11.57 -9.02 -17.75
CA ASP A 207 11.27 -8.36 -19.02
C ASP A 207 11.05 -6.86 -18.71
N ALA A 208 12.02 -6.02 -19.05
CA ALA A 208 11.95 -4.58 -18.82
C ALA A 208 11.82 -3.83 -20.15
N SER A 209 10.90 -2.86 -20.22
CA SER A 209 10.76 -2.02 -21.39
C SER A 209 10.44 -0.55 -21.11
N ILE A 210 10.99 0.33 -21.95
CA ILE A 210 10.75 1.77 -21.93
C ILE A 210 10.19 2.12 -23.29
N GLN A 211 8.94 2.58 -23.33
CA GLN A 211 8.37 3.10 -24.55
C GLN A 211 8.67 4.59 -24.64
N VAL A 212 9.36 4.99 -25.70
CA VAL A 212 9.75 6.38 -25.93
C VAL A 212 8.69 7.06 -26.80
N ARG A 213 7.99 8.03 -26.22
CA ARG A 213 6.97 8.84 -26.89
C ARG A 213 7.57 10.20 -27.26
N GLY A 214 7.47 10.57 -28.54
CA GLY A 214 8.00 11.82 -29.07
C GLY A 214 8.97 11.58 -30.23
N TRP A 215 10.00 12.42 -30.28
CA TRP A 215 11.04 12.44 -31.31
C TRP A 215 12.10 11.36 -31.02
N TRP A 216 11.82 10.15 -31.49
CA TRP A 216 12.63 8.95 -31.20
C TRP A 216 14.12 9.12 -31.52
N LYS A 217 14.46 9.72 -32.66
CA LYS A 217 15.85 9.80 -33.13
C LYS A 217 16.72 10.68 -32.23
N GLU A 218 16.10 11.62 -31.54
CA GLU A 218 16.72 12.60 -30.69
C GLU A 218 16.73 12.17 -29.22
N MET A 219 15.66 11.48 -28.78
CA MET A 219 15.42 11.24 -27.35
C MET A 219 15.85 9.85 -26.87
N LYS A 220 16.00 8.85 -27.76
CA LYS A 220 16.18 7.45 -27.33
C LYS A 220 17.40 7.23 -26.44
N ASP A 221 18.47 7.98 -26.67
CA ASP A 221 19.73 7.85 -25.94
C ASP A 221 19.69 8.53 -24.54
N GLU A 222 18.62 9.26 -24.22
CA GLU A 222 18.39 9.85 -22.90
C GLU A 222 17.90 8.82 -21.87
N PHE A 223 17.31 7.71 -22.34
CA PHE A 223 16.67 6.71 -21.50
C PHE A 223 17.46 5.40 -21.48
N TYR A 224 17.47 4.73 -20.33
CA TYR A 224 18.18 3.48 -20.17
C TYR A 224 17.51 2.52 -19.20
N ILE A 225 17.76 1.23 -19.44
CA ILE A 225 17.58 0.17 -18.46
C ILE A 225 18.96 -0.21 -17.93
N LYS A 226 19.17 -0.12 -16.61
CA LYS A 226 20.45 -0.43 -15.96
C LYS A 226 20.25 -1.46 -14.86
N SER A 227 21.13 -2.46 -14.82
CA SER A 227 21.09 -3.52 -13.81
C SER A 227 22.42 -3.65 -13.10
N ASP A 228 22.38 -3.91 -11.79
CA ASP A 228 23.53 -4.36 -11.00
C ASP A 228 23.80 -5.88 -11.22
N PHE A 229 22.89 -6.60 -11.87
CA PHE A 229 23.06 -8.00 -12.26
C PHE A 229 23.69 -8.12 -13.64
N THR A 230 24.48 -9.17 -13.84
CA THR A 230 25.11 -9.47 -15.13
C THR A 230 24.10 -9.98 -16.14
N GLY A 231 24.37 -9.74 -17.42
CA GLY A 231 23.46 -10.06 -18.51
C GLY A 231 22.49 -8.91 -18.79
N GLY A 232 21.67 -9.07 -19.82
CA GLY A 232 20.81 -8.00 -20.34
C GLY A 232 21.61 -6.86 -20.98
N ALA A 233 21.14 -6.41 -22.15
CA ALA A 233 21.65 -5.22 -22.81
C ALA A 233 20.44 -4.43 -23.32
N ASN A 234 20.54 -3.10 -23.29
CA ASN A 234 19.55 -2.25 -23.92
C ASN A 234 19.50 -2.58 -25.42
N LYS A 235 18.33 -3.02 -25.88
CA LYS A 235 18.02 -3.21 -27.30
C LYS A 235 17.07 -2.11 -27.71
N PHE A 236 17.43 -1.38 -28.76
CA PHE A 236 16.64 -0.30 -29.32
C PHE A 236 15.86 -0.82 -30.50
N ASN A 237 14.53 -0.72 -30.44
CA ASN A 237 13.64 -1.02 -31.54
C ASN A 237 13.15 0.29 -32.16
N ASP A 238 13.69 0.65 -33.33
CA ASP A 238 13.34 1.88 -34.03
C ASP A 238 11.89 1.90 -34.54
N ASP A 239 11.33 0.73 -34.91
CA ASP A 239 9.95 0.61 -35.42
C ASP A 239 8.93 0.75 -34.30
N GLU A 240 9.17 0.07 -33.18
CA GLU A 240 8.28 0.11 -32.01
C GLU A 240 8.53 1.34 -31.12
N LYS A 241 9.63 2.08 -31.35
CA LYS A 241 10.10 3.19 -30.50
C LYS A 241 10.24 2.75 -29.04
N GLU A 242 10.83 1.58 -28.83
CA GLU A 242 10.94 0.92 -27.54
C GLU A 242 12.40 0.55 -27.23
N ILE A 243 12.77 0.69 -25.97
CA ILE A 243 14.02 0.18 -25.41
C ILE A 243 13.67 -1.01 -24.53
N THR A 244 14.28 -2.17 -24.79
CA THR A 244 14.03 -3.39 -24.01
C THR A 244 15.32 -3.94 -23.41
N ALA A 245 15.20 -4.61 -22.27
CA ALA A 245 16.26 -5.40 -21.68
C ALA A 245 15.66 -6.61 -20.98
N ASN A 246 16.27 -7.78 -21.21
CA ASN A 246 15.80 -9.05 -20.66
C ASN A 246 16.90 -9.66 -19.80
N TYR A 247 16.54 -10.14 -18.61
CA TYR A 247 17.48 -10.72 -17.65
C TYR A 247 16.96 -12.08 -17.18
N THR A 248 17.85 -13.08 -17.16
CA THR A 248 17.61 -14.37 -16.52
C THR A 248 18.55 -14.50 -15.33
N LEU A 249 18.02 -14.35 -14.12
CA LEU A 249 18.80 -14.34 -12.89
C LEU A 249 18.86 -15.74 -12.28
N ASN A 250 20.08 -16.21 -11.94
CA ASN A 250 20.32 -17.44 -11.17
C ASN A 250 19.57 -18.70 -11.68
N GLY A 251 19.46 -18.84 -13.01
CA GLY A 251 18.76 -19.96 -13.66
C GLY A 251 17.28 -19.69 -14.01
N GLY A 252 16.78 -18.48 -13.79
CA GLY A 252 15.39 -18.09 -14.05
C GLY A 252 14.46 -18.42 -12.88
N GLY A 253 13.19 -18.02 -12.97
CA GLY A 253 12.21 -18.22 -11.90
C GLY A 253 10.96 -17.36 -12.09
N GLU A 254 10.58 -16.62 -11.05
CA GLU A 254 9.42 -15.72 -11.10
C GLU A 254 9.52 -14.74 -12.28
N LYS A 255 8.43 -14.60 -13.03
CA LYS A 255 8.37 -13.63 -14.13
C LYS A 255 8.09 -12.25 -13.57
N ILE A 256 8.95 -11.29 -13.90
CA ILE A 256 8.83 -9.89 -13.51
C ILE A 256 8.76 -9.05 -14.77
N THR A 257 7.72 -8.23 -14.90
CA THR A 257 7.57 -7.30 -16.02
C THR A 257 7.61 -5.88 -15.51
N ILE A 258 8.46 -5.06 -16.13
CA ILE A 258 8.67 -3.66 -15.74
C ILE A 258 8.44 -2.79 -16.97
N SER A 259 7.57 -1.79 -16.89
CA SER A 259 7.40 -0.85 -18.01
C SER A 259 7.16 0.59 -17.60
N THR A 260 7.72 1.52 -18.37
CA THR A 260 7.52 2.97 -18.21
C THR A 260 7.49 3.69 -19.56
N PHE A 261 7.06 4.96 -19.60
CA PHE A 261 7.27 5.85 -20.75
C PHE A 261 8.29 6.93 -20.39
N ASN A 262 9.18 7.26 -21.33
CA ASN A 262 10.10 8.39 -21.24
C ASN A 262 10.79 8.52 -19.87
N SER A 263 11.24 7.40 -19.28
CA SER A 263 11.88 7.38 -17.97
C SER A 263 12.73 6.12 -17.82
N ASN A 264 13.63 6.14 -16.85
CA ASN A 264 14.61 5.06 -16.68
C ASN A 264 14.04 3.89 -15.88
N ILE A 265 14.66 2.72 -16.08
CA ILE A 265 14.45 1.54 -15.25
C ILE A 265 15.78 1.15 -14.62
N LYS A 266 15.77 0.91 -13.31
CA LYS A 266 16.92 0.45 -12.54
C LYS A 266 16.58 -0.88 -11.88
N ILE A 267 17.47 -1.86 -12.04
CA ILE A 267 17.40 -3.15 -11.35
C ILE A 267 18.62 -3.23 -10.44
N ARG A 268 18.40 -3.29 -9.14
CA ARG A 268 19.44 -3.14 -8.13
C ARG A 268 19.55 -4.40 -7.27
N LYS A 269 20.77 -4.69 -6.82
CA LYS A 269 20.95 -5.65 -5.74
C LYS A 269 20.54 -4.99 -4.43
N ILE A 270 19.80 -5.71 -3.59
CA ILE A 270 19.58 -5.30 -2.20
C ILE A 270 20.94 -5.27 -1.51
N ARG A 271 21.35 -4.10 -1.05
CA ARG A 271 22.56 -3.97 -0.23
C ARG A 271 22.17 -4.33 1.19
N SER A 272 22.66 -5.46 1.71
CA SER A 272 22.61 -5.71 3.15
C SER A 272 23.28 -4.53 3.84
N GLY A 273 22.55 -3.85 4.73
CA GLY A 273 23.11 -2.79 5.55
C GLY A 273 24.37 -3.30 6.25
N LYS A 274 25.45 -2.52 6.18
CA LYS A 274 26.57 -2.67 7.09
C LYS A 274 26.17 -2.25 8.49
#